data_AF-A0A9P6AF58-F1
#
_entry.id   AF-A0A9P6AF58-F1
#
_cell.length_a   1.000
_cell.length_b   1.000
_cell.length_c   1.000
_cell.angle_alpha   90.00
_cell.angle_beta   90.00
_cell.angle_gamma   90.00
#
_symmetry.space_group_name_H-M   'P 1'
#
loop_
_entity.id
_entity.type
_entity.pdbx_description
1 polymer ?
#
loop_
_entity_poly.entity_id
_entity_poly.type
_entity_poly.pdbx_seq_one_letter_code
_entity_poly.pdbx_strand_id
1 'polypeptide(L)'
;EKAVLDWIIHLGLLAQPLDRRTIGPYVKDICGSFPGKNWLQRFLARNEDAVRYCRTASLDPKRAWSFNYPTVCDHFAKLKAIIENHGIPWENIYNMDEKGCQL
;
A
#
# COMPACT_ATOMS: atom_id res chain seq x y z
N GLU A 1 -0.24 -8.96 22.86
CA GLU A 1 -1.12 -8.31 21.88
C GLU A 1 -0.43 -7.18 21.11
N LYS A 2 0.29 -6.26 21.78
CA LYS A 2 1.06 -5.16 21.13
C LYS A 2 1.95 -5.62 19.96
N ALA A 3 2.75 -6.67 20.12
CA ALA A 3 3.60 -7.20 19.05
C ALA A 3 2.81 -7.63 17.79
N VAL A 4 1.59 -8.14 17.96
CA VAL A 4 0.71 -8.51 16.83
C VAL A 4 0.17 -7.26 16.13
N LEU A 5 -0.17 -6.21 16.90
CA LEU A 5 -0.60 -4.93 16.35
C LEU A 5 0.52 -4.27 15.53
N ASP A 6 1.73 -4.20 16.08
CA ASP A 6 2.90 -3.64 15.41
C ASP A 6 3.20 -4.40 14.10
N TRP A 7 3.07 -5.73 14.12
CA TRP A 7 3.22 -6.58 12.93
C TRP A 7 2.16 -6.28 11.87
N ILE A 8 0.89 -6.14 12.26
CA ILE A 8 -0.21 -5.81 11.34
C ILE A 8 0.01 -4.43 10.71
N ILE A 9 0.45 -3.44 11.49
CA ILE A 9 0.77 -2.10 10.99
C ILE A 9 1.91 -2.18 9.97
N HIS A 10 2.97 -2.93 10.28
CA HIS A 10 4.10 -3.14 9.37
C HIS A 10 3.66 -3.75 8.04
N LEU A 11 2.81 -4.77 8.06
CA LEU A 11 2.27 -5.39 6.83
C LEU A 11 1.40 -4.42 6.03
N GLY A 12 0.63 -3.56 6.71
CA GLY A 12 -0.11 -2.48 6.09
C GLY A 12 0.79 -1.48 5.35
N LEU A 13 1.92 -1.10 5.95
CA LEU A 13 2.91 -0.21 5.31
C LEU A 13 3.57 -0.86 4.07
N LEU A 14 3.70 -2.18 4.07
CA LEU A 14 4.19 -2.94 2.91
C LEU A 14 3.12 -3.24 1.87
N ALA A 15 1.89 -2.71 2.05
CA ALA A 15 0.73 -3.01 1.22
C ALA A 15 0.45 -4.52 1.08
N GLN A 16 0.78 -5.32 2.11
CA GLN A 16 0.49 -6.74 2.14
C GLN A 16 -0.91 -6.96 2.74
N PRO A 17 -1.88 -7.43 1.93
CA PRO A 17 -3.23 -7.62 2.42
C PRO A 17 -3.29 -8.78 3.41
N LEU A 18 -3.97 -8.57 4.53
CA LEU A 18 -4.21 -9.60 5.52
C LEU A 18 -5.63 -10.13 5.38
N ASP A 19 -5.74 -11.45 5.24
CA ASP A 19 -7.00 -12.17 5.35
C ASP A 19 -7.12 -12.84 6.72
N ARG A 20 -8.37 -13.10 7.12
CA ARG A 20 -8.73 -13.84 8.33
C ARG A 20 -8.07 -15.22 8.40
N ARG A 21 -7.75 -15.85 7.27
CA ARG A 21 -7.01 -17.12 7.21
C ARG A 21 -5.51 -16.95 7.44
N THR A 22 -4.95 -15.81 7.04
CA THR A 22 -3.51 -15.53 7.12
C THR A 22 -3.07 -15.01 8.49
N ILE A 23 -3.95 -14.33 9.23
CA ILE A 23 -3.60 -13.76 10.54
C ILE A 23 -3.46 -14.82 11.64
N GLY A 24 -4.20 -15.93 11.54
CA GLY A 24 -4.16 -17.02 12.52
C GLY A 24 -2.77 -17.62 12.71
N PRO A 25 -2.09 -18.03 11.62
CA PRO A 25 -0.69 -18.47 11.66
C PRO A 25 0.26 -17.45 12.32
N TYR A 26 0.23 -16.17 11.90
CA TYR A 26 1.09 -15.14 12.51
C TYR A 26 0.86 -15.00 14.02
N VAL A 27 -0.41 -15.02 14.45
CA VAL A 27 -0.75 -14.93 15.88
C VAL A 27 -0.25 -16.16 16.63
N LYS A 28 -0.33 -17.36 16.03
CA LYS A 28 0.24 -18.59 16.63
C LYS A 28 1.75 -18.49 16.76
N ASP A 29 2.44 -18.00 15.75
CA ASP A 29 3.91 -17.90 15.77
C ASP A 29 4.37 -16.87 16.82
N ILE A 30 3.64 -15.77 16.98
CA ILE A 30 3.97 -14.71 17.95
C ILE A 30 3.55 -15.10 19.38
N CYS A 31 2.39 -15.72 19.56
CA CYS A 31 1.77 -15.96 20.88
C CYS A 31 1.83 -17.43 21.34
N GLY A 32 2.38 -18.34 20.53
CA GLY A 32 2.49 -19.77 20.82
C GLY A 32 1.19 -20.58 20.69
N SER A 33 0.05 -19.95 20.39
CA SER A 33 -1.25 -20.62 20.32
C SER A 33 -2.17 -20.00 19.27
N PHE A 34 -3.05 -20.81 18.68
CA PHE A 34 -4.01 -20.31 17.69
C PHE A 34 -5.05 -19.40 18.36
N PRO A 35 -5.38 -18.25 17.74
CA PRO A 35 -6.45 -17.39 18.24
C PRO A 35 -7.80 -18.08 18.11
N GLY A 36 -8.67 -17.84 19.09
CA GLY A 36 -10.05 -18.32 19.05
C GLY A 36 -10.85 -17.73 17.87
N LYS A 37 -11.95 -18.40 17.47
CA LYS A 37 -12.77 -18.01 16.31
C LYS A 37 -13.18 -16.53 16.29
N ASN A 38 -13.49 -15.95 17.45
CA ASN A 38 -13.95 -14.55 17.55
C ASN A 38 -12.83 -13.57 17.94
N TRP A 39 -11.60 -14.05 18.11
CA TRP A 39 -10.48 -13.23 18.57
C TRP A 39 -10.20 -12.07 17.62
N LEU A 40 -10.15 -12.31 16.30
CA LEU A 40 -9.82 -11.27 15.32
C LEU A 40 -10.85 -10.12 15.33
N GLN A 41 -12.13 -10.45 15.39
CA GLN A 41 -13.18 -9.43 15.45
C GLN A 41 -13.04 -8.57 16.71
N ARG A 42 -12.78 -9.19 17.87
CA ARG A 42 -12.59 -8.48 19.14
C ARG A 42 -11.28 -7.70 19.17
N PHE A 43 -10.22 -8.22 18.54
CA PHE A 43 -8.94 -7.54 18.39
C PHE A 43 -9.09 -6.26 17.58
N LEU A 44 -9.75 -6.32 16.42
CA LEU A 44 -10.01 -5.15 15.59
C LEU A 44 -10.87 -4.11 16.30
N ALA A 45 -11.92 -4.54 17.00
CA ALA A 45 -12.77 -3.62 17.78
C ALA A 45 -12.01 -2.91 18.91
N ARG A 46 -10.96 -3.55 19.48
CA ARG A 46 -10.11 -2.93 20.52
C ARG A 46 -9.06 -1.96 19.98
N ASN A 47 -8.71 -2.07 18.68
CA ASN A 47 -7.62 -1.32 18.05
C ASN A 47 -8.12 -0.57 16.81
N GLU A 48 -9.39 -0.16 16.80
CA GLU A 48 -10.05 0.51 15.66
C GLU A 48 -9.43 1.89 15.36
N ASP A 49 -8.82 2.51 16.38
CA ASP A 49 -8.05 3.75 16.31
C ASP A 49 -6.75 3.59 15.51
N ALA A 50 -6.10 2.43 15.61
CA ALA A 50 -4.82 2.16 14.95
C ALA A 50 -4.94 1.40 13.63
N VAL A 51 -5.92 0.49 13.52
CA VAL A 51 -6.06 -0.41 12.37
C VAL A 51 -7.51 -0.44 11.90
N ARG A 52 -7.71 -0.03 10.64
CA ARG A 52 -9.01 -0.12 9.99
C ARG A 52 -9.09 -1.31 9.06
N TYR A 53 -10.06 -2.18 9.31
CA TYR A 53 -10.39 -3.25 8.37
C TYR A 53 -11.24 -2.67 7.23
N CYS A 54 -10.69 -2.63 6.03
CA CYS A 54 -11.39 -2.20 4.84
C CYS A 54 -11.31 -3.27 3.75
N ARG A 55 -12.34 -3.34 2.90
CA ARG A 55 -12.22 -4.06 1.64
C ARG A 55 -11.28 -3.27 0.75
N THR A 56 -10.20 -3.89 0.31
CA THR A 56 -9.39 -3.35 -0.78
C THR A 56 -10.28 -3.28 -2.02
N ALA A 57 -10.39 -2.12 -2.64
CA ALA A 57 -10.93 -2.04 -3.99
C ALA A 57 -9.91 -2.69 -4.93
N SER A 58 -10.37 -3.55 -5.83
CA SER A 58 -9.51 -3.99 -6.93
C SER A 58 -9.01 -2.76 -7.67
N LEU A 59 -7.75 -2.78 -8.09
CA LEU A 59 -7.26 -1.81 -9.06
C LEU A 59 -8.16 -1.87 -10.30
N ASP A 60 -8.41 -0.71 -10.89
CA ASP A 60 -9.05 -0.65 -12.20
C ASP A 60 -8.28 -1.59 -13.16
N PRO A 61 -8.94 -2.48 -13.91
CA PRO A 61 -8.26 -3.50 -14.73
C PRO A 61 -7.20 -2.93 -15.67
N LYS A 62 -7.41 -1.72 -16.22
CA LYS A 62 -6.43 -1.07 -17.10
C LYS A 62 -5.18 -0.67 -16.31
N ARG A 63 -5.37 -0.19 -15.09
CA ARG A 63 -4.27 0.13 -14.16
C ARG A 63 -3.53 -1.15 -13.75
N ALA A 64 -4.25 -2.22 -13.39
CA ALA A 64 -3.65 -3.49 -13.00
C ALA A 64 -2.80 -4.11 -14.11
N TRP A 65 -3.28 -4.09 -15.36
CA TRP A 65 -2.55 -4.61 -16.52
C TRP A 65 -1.27 -3.82 -16.84
N SER A 66 -1.33 -2.50 -16.64
CA SER A 66 -0.20 -1.60 -16.91
C SER A 66 0.83 -1.56 -15.76
N PHE A 67 0.50 -2.12 -14.59
CA PHE A 67 1.35 -2.12 -13.40
C PHE A 67 2.36 -3.27 -13.40
N ASN A 68 3.08 -3.46 -14.51
CA ASN A 68 4.18 -4.41 -14.59
C ASN A 68 5.54 -3.68 -14.57
N TYR A 69 6.55 -4.32 -13.99
CA TYR A 69 7.86 -3.69 -13.76
C TYR A 69 8.50 -3.15 -15.05
N PRO A 70 8.54 -3.89 -16.18
CA PRO A 70 9.09 -3.37 -17.43
C PRO A 70 8.41 -2.09 -17.92
N THR A 71 7.07 -2.06 -17.94
CA THR A 71 6.30 -0.90 -18.40
C THR A 71 6.52 0.32 -17.50
N VAL A 72 6.53 0.12 -16.19
CA VAL A 72 6.76 1.20 -15.22
C VAL A 72 8.19 1.73 -15.35
N CYS A 73 9.18 0.85 -15.47
CA CYS A 73 10.59 1.24 -15.63
C CYS A 73 10.82 2.01 -16.94
N ASP A 74 10.28 1.53 -18.06
CA ASP A 74 10.37 2.20 -19.36
C ASP A 74 9.70 3.57 -19.34
N HIS A 75 8.53 3.69 -18.69
CA HIS A 75 7.85 4.97 -18.50
C HIS A 75 8.75 6.00 -17.78
N PHE A 76 9.32 5.63 -16.64
CA PHE A 76 10.19 6.54 -15.88
C PHE A 76 11.50 6.85 -16.61
N ALA A 77 12.06 5.91 -17.36
CA ALA A 77 13.23 6.16 -18.20
C ALA A 77 12.94 7.21 -19.29
N LYS A 78 11.80 7.07 -19.98
CA LYS A 78 11.35 8.03 -21.01
C LYS A 78 11.04 9.39 -20.41
N LEU A 79 10.35 9.43 -19.27
CA LEU A 79 10.03 10.68 -18.57
C LEU A 79 11.30 11.43 -18.18
N LYS A 80 12.28 10.73 -17.60
CA LYS A 80 13.57 11.31 -17.24
C LYS A 80 14.28 11.91 -18.47
N ALA A 81 14.34 11.16 -19.58
CA ALA A 81 14.96 11.65 -20.81
C ALA A 81 14.29 12.92 -21.35
N ILE A 82 12.95 13.04 -21.26
CA ILE A 82 12.22 14.24 -21.68
C ILE A 82 12.56 15.43 -20.78
N ILE A 83 12.57 15.22 -19.46
CA ILE A 83 12.91 16.27 -18.48
C ILE A 83 14.31 16.82 -18.75
N GLU A 84 15.28 15.93 -18.97
CA GLU A 84 16.67 16.28 -19.26
C GLU A 84 16.82 16.98 -20.62
N ASN A 85 16.22 16.43 -21.68
CA ASN A 85 16.32 16.98 -23.04
C ASN A 85 15.70 18.38 -23.18
N HIS A 86 14.62 18.65 -22.44
CA HIS A 86 13.92 19.93 -22.49
C HIS A 86 14.32 20.87 -21.34
N GLY A 87 15.24 20.46 -20.46
CA GLY A 87 15.70 21.27 -19.33
C GLY A 87 14.57 21.69 -18.39
N ILE A 88 13.57 20.82 -18.19
CA ILE A 88 12.36 21.16 -17.42
C ILE A 88 12.74 21.26 -15.93
N PRO A 89 12.56 22.42 -15.29
CA PRO A 89 12.85 22.56 -13.86
C PRO A 89 11.83 21.77 -13.03
N TRP A 90 12.28 21.24 -11.89
CA TRP A 90 11.43 20.47 -10.97
C TRP A 90 10.20 21.24 -10.49
N GLU A 91 10.32 22.56 -10.34
CA GLU A 91 9.22 23.46 -10.00
C GLU A 91 8.05 23.32 -10.98
N ASN A 92 8.33 23.23 -12.29
CA ASN A 92 7.29 23.07 -13.30
C ASN A 92 6.64 21.68 -13.26
N ILE A 93 7.40 20.65 -12.90
CA ILE A 93 6.89 19.27 -12.76
C ILE A 93 5.89 19.21 -11.61
N TYR A 94 6.21 19.80 -10.46
CA TYR A 94 5.31 19.85 -9.32
C TYR A 94 4.10 20.76 -9.56
N ASN A 95 4.30 21.88 -10.24
CA ASN A 95 3.23 22.86 -10.49
C ASN A 95 2.26 22.43 -11.62
N MET A 96 2.64 21.45 -12.45
CA MET A 96 1.78 20.89 -13.51
C MET A 96 0.51 20.24 -12.96
N ASP A 97 0.57 19.59 -11.80
CA ASP A 97 -0.58 18.91 -11.16
C ASP A 97 -1.50 19.90 -10.41
N GLU A 98 -0.97 21.04 -9.94
CA GLU A 98 -1.74 22.03 -9.15
C GLU A 98 -2.41 23.13 -10.00
N LYS A 99 -1.72 23.69 -11.00
CA LYS A 99 -2.19 24.89 -11.72
C LYS A 99 -2.32 24.70 -13.24
N GLY A 100 -1.88 23.55 -13.76
CA GLY A 100 -1.74 23.31 -15.19
C GLY A 100 -0.65 24.17 -15.83
N CYS A 101 -0.34 23.91 -17.11
CA CYS A 101 0.64 24.69 -17.86
C CYS A 101 0.06 26.08 -18.18
N GLN A 102 0.43 27.09 -17.39
CA GLN A 102 0.11 28.48 -17.68
C GLN A 102 1.20 29.04 -18.60
N LEU A 103 0.94 29.03 -19.91
CA LEU A 103 1.75 29.71 -20.94
C LEU A 103 1.50 31.22 -20.92
#